data_AF-H2FV71-F1
#
_entry.id   AF-H2FV71-F1
#
_cell.length_a   1.000
_cell.length_b   1.000
_cell.length_c   1.000
_cell.angle_alpha   90.00
_cell.angle_beta   90.00
_cell.angle_gamma   90.00
#
_symmetry.space_group_name_H-M   'P 1'
#
loop_
_entity.id
_entity.type
_entity.pdbx_description
1 polymer ?
#
loop_
_entity_poly.entity_id
_entity_poly.type
_entity_poly.pdbx_seq_one_letter_code
_entity_poly.pdbx_strand_id
1 'polypeptide(L)'
;MEAIAADTGCSVLFLHHTSKNSDASGTGDQQHAGRGSSVLVNNARWQSFLSRMTHADAKKLGIDDEQRGFFVSFGMSKENYGPPVAERWLQRHEGGVLKRVELKSRFISSGKGRLQRLKNEVRNEL
;
A
#
# COMPACT_ATOMS: atom_id res chain seq x y z
N MET A 1 2.68 -28.50 3.23
CA MET A 1 3.51 -27.34 3.69
C MET A 1 3.56 -27.29 5.20
N GLU A 2 2.43 -27.38 5.91
CA GLU A 2 2.41 -27.37 7.39
C GLU A 2 3.20 -28.51 8.02
N ALA A 3 3.06 -29.75 7.54
CA ALA A 3 3.83 -30.89 8.06
C ALA A 3 5.35 -30.67 7.95
N ILE A 4 5.84 -30.20 6.78
CA ILE A 4 7.26 -29.88 6.59
C ILE A 4 7.71 -28.80 7.57
N ALA A 5 6.93 -27.72 7.74
CA ALA A 5 7.27 -26.65 8.66
C ALA A 5 7.30 -27.12 10.12
N ALA A 6 6.34 -27.98 10.51
CA ALA A 6 6.25 -28.55 11.85
C ALA A 6 7.40 -29.52 12.14
N ASP A 7 7.72 -30.41 11.20
CA ASP A 7 8.73 -31.45 11.39
C ASP A 7 10.16 -30.90 11.33
N THR A 8 10.39 -29.85 10.54
CA THR A 8 11.74 -29.30 10.31
C THR A 8 12.02 -27.99 11.06
N GLY A 9 10.99 -27.31 11.56
CA GLY A 9 11.10 -25.95 12.08
C GLY A 9 11.35 -24.87 11.00
N CYS A 10 11.40 -25.24 9.72
CA CYS A 10 11.59 -24.28 8.63
C CYS A 10 10.33 -23.47 8.36
N SER A 11 10.46 -22.14 8.30
CA SER A 11 9.38 -21.28 7.81
C SER A 11 9.18 -21.48 6.31
N VAL A 12 7.93 -21.59 5.87
CA VAL A 12 7.57 -21.76 4.45
C VAL A 12 6.82 -20.52 3.97
N LEU A 13 7.40 -19.82 3.01
CA LEU A 13 6.77 -18.68 2.31
C LEU A 13 6.51 -19.08 0.85
N PHE A 14 5.32 -18.78 0.35
CA PHE A 14 4.96 -18.99 -1.05
C PHE A 14 4.31 -17.72 -1.61
N LEU A 15 4.41 -17.56 -2.93
CA LEU A 15 3.78 -16.45 -3.65
C LEU A 15 2.48 -16.92 -4.29
N HIS A 16 1.47 -16.06 -4.27
CA HIS A 16 0.19 -16.30 -4.91
C HIS A 16 -0.22 -15.05 -5.68
N HIS A 17 -0.48 -15.19 -6.98
CA HIS A 17 -0.98 -14.09 -7.79
C HIS A 17 -2.41 -13.74 -7.38
N THR A 18 -2.67 -12.46 -7.15
CA THR A 18 -4.02 -11.93 -6.95
C THR A 18 -4.79 -11.93 -8.26
N SER A 19 -6.11 -11.95 -8.18
CA SER A 19 -6.93 -11.91 -9.39
C SER A 19 -6.70 -10.58 -10.14
N LYS A 20 -6.77 -10.62 -11.47
CA LYS A 20 -6.68 -9.41 -12.31
C LYS A 20 -7.68 -8.33 -11.90
N ASN A 21 -8.86 -8.73 -11.42
CA ASN A 21 -9.88 -7.81 -10.93
C ASN A 21 -9.43 -7.08 -9.66
N SER A 22 -8.86 -7.79 -8.68
CA SER A 22 -8.34 -7.19 -7.44
C SER A 22 -7.17 -6.24 -7.70
N ASP A 23 -6.34 -6.52 -8.70
CA ASP A 23 -5.25 -5.63 -9.11
C ASP A 23 -5.80 -4.35 -9.77
N ALA A 24 -6.82 -4.49 -10.62
CA ALA A 24 -7.43 -3.37 -11.34
C ALA A 24 -8.28 -2.46 -10.42
N SER A 25 -8.97 -3.03 -9.43
CA SER A 25 -9.77 -2.27 -8.46
C SER A 25 -8.97 -1.67 -7.31
N GLY A 26 -7.66 -1.94 -7.24
CA GLY A 26 -6.80 -1.49 -6.13
C GLY A 26 -7.13 -2.18 -4.80
N THR A 27 -7.80 -3.34 -4.83
CA THR A 27 -8.17 -4.11 -3.64
C THR A 27 -7.28 -5.34 -3.46
N GLY A 28 -6.06 -5.30 -4.00
CA GLY A 28 -5.06 -6.38 -3.88
C GLY A 28 -4.54 -6.57 -2.46
N ASP A 29 -4.71 -5.56 -1.61
CA ASP A 29 -4.42 -5.54 -0.18
C ASP A 29 -5.42 -6.35 0.66
N GLN A 30 -6.61 -6.63 0.11
CA GLN A 30 -7.66 -7.33 0.84
C GLN A 30 -7.35 -8.82 0.98
N GLN A 31 -7.66 -9.39 2.14
CA GLN A 31 -7.47 -10.82 2.44
C GLN A 31 -8.13 -11.74 1.39
N HIS A 32 -9.25 -11.30 0.81
CA HIS A 32 -9.98 -12.03 -0.23
C HIS A 32 -9.47 -11.82 -1.65
N ALA A 33 -8.40 -11.03 -1.88
CA ALA A 33 -7.84 -10.80 -3.22
C ALA A 33 -7.21 -12.06 -3.84
N GLY A 34 -6.78 -13.01 -3.01
CA GLY A 34 -6.41 -14.36 -3.40
C GLY A 34 -7.65 -15.25 -3.62
N ARG A 35 -8.54 -14.93 -4.56
CA ARG A 35 -9.64 -15.84 -4.93
C ARG A 35 -9.10 -16.95 -5.84
N GLY A 36 -9.22 -18.19 -5.38
CA GLY A 36 -8.76 -19.40 -6.12
C GLY A 36 -8.33 -20.56 -5.21
N SER A 37 -7.97 -20.28 -3.95
CA SER A 37 -7.76 -21.31 -2.93
C SER A 37 -8.10 -20.77 -1.54
N SER A 38 -9.34 -21.02 -1.11
CA SER A 38 -9.82 -20.73 0.25
C SER A 38 -8.94 -21.40 1.33
N VAL A 39 -8.23 -22.48 0.96
CA VAL A 39 -7.30 -23.20 1.83
C VAL A 39 -6.07 -22.36 2.19
N LEU A 40 -5.54 -21.54 1.27
CA LEU A 40 -4.30 -20.79 1.50
C LEU A 40 -4.49 -19.66 2.52
N VAL A 41 -5.59 -18.91 2.39
CA VAL A 41 -5.89 -17.76 3.26
C VAL A 41 -6.38 -18.20 4.64
N ASN A 42 -7.09 -19.33 4.72
CA ASN A 42 -7.62 -19.84 5.99
C ASN A 42 -6.53 -20.49 6.85
N ASN A 43 -5.60 -21.25 6.25
CA ASN A 43 -4.54 -21.92 7.01
C ASN A 43 -3.33 -21.05 7.34
N ALA A 44 -3.05 -20.00 6.56
CA ALA A 44 -1.94 -19.11 6.88
C ALA A 44 -2.26 -18.24 8.11
N ARG A 45 -1.34 -18.18 9.08
CA ARG A 45 -1.41 -17.23 10.22
C ARG A 45 -0.77 -15.87 9.92
N TRP A 46 -0.14 -15.76 8.75
CA TRP A 46 0.53 -14.55 8.27
C TRP A 46 0.32 -14.43 6.76
N GLN A 47 -0.05 -13.24 6.29
CA GLN A 47 -0.19 -12.92 4.88
C GLN A 47 0.25 -11.46 4.64
N SER A 48 1.10 -11.27 3.65
CA SER A 48 1.48 -9.94 3.15
C SER A 48 1.02 -9.75 1.71
N PHE A 49 1.05 -8.50 1.26
CA PHE A 49 0.76 -8.12 -0.10
C PHE A 49 1.80 -7.15 -0.65
N LEU A 50 1.88 -7.11 -1.98
CA LEU A 50 2.52 -6.03 -2.73
C LEU A 50 1.46 -5.40 -3.62
N SER A 51 1.25 -4.09 -3.52
CA SER A 51 0.28 -3.35 -4.33
C SER A 51 0.96 -2.23 -5.11
N ARG A 52 0.55 -2.01 -6.36
CA ARG A 52 1.10 -0.91 -7.18
C ARG A 52 0.54 0.42 -6.68
N MET A 53 1.35 1.48 -6.76
CA MET A 53 0.86 2.83 -6.48
C MET A 53 -0.30 3.19 -7.42
N THR A 54 -1.44 3.54 -6.82
CA THR A 54 -2.62 4.02 -7.55
C THR A 54 -2.46 5.50 -7.94
N HIS A 55 -3.28 5.97 -8.87
CA HIS A 55 -3.37 7.40 -9.20
C HIS A 55 -3.72 8.25 -7.95
N ALA A 56 -4.57 7.72 -7.07
CA ALA A 56 -4.96 8.39 -5.84
C ALA A 56 -3.79 8.50 -4.84
N ASP A 57 -3.01 7.42 -4.69
CA ASP A 57 -1.82 7.42 -3.85
C ASP A 57 -0.76 8.40 -4.37
N ALA A 58 -0.51 8.39 -5.69
CA ALA A 58 0.43 9.30 -6.32
C ALA A 58 0.06 10.76 -6.03
N LYS A 59 -1.21 11.12 -6.24
CA LYS A 59 -1.73 12.46 -5.91
C LYS A 59 -1.58 12.81 -4.43
N LYS A 60 -1.92 11.88 -3.52
CA LYS A 60 -1.83 12.08 -2.06
C LYS A 60 -0.39 12.28 -1.59
N LEU A 61 0.54 11.54 -2.18
CA LEU A 61 1.96 11.53 -1.81
C LEU A 61 2.79 12.52 -2.64
N GLY A 62 2.16 13.24 -3.57
CA GLY A 62 2.82 14.23 -4.42
C GLY A 62 3.83 13.64 -5.39
N ILE A 63 3.59 12.40 -5.83
CA ILE A 63 4.36 11.70 -6.85
C ILE A 63 3.71 11.97 -8.21
N ASP A 64 4.54 12.20 -9.22
CA ASP A 64 4.06 12.35 -10.59
C ASP A 64 3.41 11.05 -11.08
N ASP A 65 2.30 11.18 -11.78
CA ASP A 65 1.52 10.03 -12.22
C ASP A 65 2.31 9.13 -13.16
N GLU A 66 3.16 9.72 -14.00
CA GLU A 66 4.08 9.00 -14.88
C GLU A 66 5.11 8.17 -14.11
N GLN A 67 5.45 8.62 -12.89
CA GLN A 67 6.45 7.97 -12.03
C GLN A 67 5.85 6.92 -11.09
N ARG A 68 4.51 6.86 -10.93
CA ARG A 68 3.86 5.94 -9.98
C ARG A 68 4.21 4.47 -10.24
N GLY A 69 4.50 4.11 -11.48
CA GLY A 69 4.86 2.74 -11.88
C GLY A 69 6.11 2.20 -11.20
N PHE A 70 6.96 3.08 -10.68
CA PHE A 70 8.18 2.72 -9.94
C PHE A 70 7.92 2.48 -8.45
N PHE A 71 6.70 2.66 -7.95
CA PHE A 71 6.38 2.52 -6.53
C PHE A 71 5.42 1.36 -6.27
N VAL A 72 5.72 0.63 -5.21
CA VAL A 72 4.94 -0.51 -4.73
C VAL A 72 4.80 -0.38 -3.23
N SER A 73 3.60 -0.58 -2.70
CA SER A 73 3.39 -0.68 -1.26
C SER A 73 3.50 -2.13 -0.80
N PHE A 74 4.04 -2.32 0.40
CA PHE A 74 4.15 -3.60 1.08
C PHE A 74 3.44 -3.50 2.43
N GLY A 75 2.50 -4.41 2.66
CA GLY A 75 1.68 -4.42 3.87
C GLY A 75 1.24 -5.83 4.27
N MET A 76 0.67 -5.95 5.47
CA MET A 76 0.20 -7.22 6.02
C MET A 76 -1.32 -7.22 5.94
N SER A 77 -1.90 -8.20 5.24
CA SER A 77 -3.35 -8.38 5.17
C SER A 77 -3.86 -9.31 6.27
N LYS A 78 -2.99 -10.14 6.85
CA LYS A 78 -3.31 -11.02 7.99
C LYS A 78 -2.08 -11.20 8.86
N GLU A 79 -2.24 -10.96 10.16
CA GLU A 79 -1.21 -11.19 11.17
C GLU A 79 -1.90 -11.58 12.48
N ASN A 80 -1.64 -12.78 12.97
CA ASN A 80 -2.26 -13.27 14.21
C ASN A 80 -1.46 -12.87 15.47
N TYR A 81 -0.18 -12.53 15.32
CA TYR A 81 0.73 -12.25 16.45
C TYR A 81 1.59 -11.04 16.12
N GLY A 82 1.79 -10.17 17.10
CA GLY A 82 2.62 -8.98 16.96
C GLY A 82 1.81 -7.67 16.95
N PRO A 83 2.49 -6.53 17.11
CA PRO A 83 1.86 -5.23 16.97
C PRO A 83 1.58 -4.92 15.49
N PRO A 84 0.56 -4.08 15.19
CA PRO A 84 0.28 -3.67 13.81
C PRO A 84 1.51 -3.12 13.09
N VAL A 85 1.84 -3.69 11.93
CA VAL A 85 2.94 -3.22 11.09
C VAL A 85 2.41 -2.21 10.07
N ALA A 86 2.92 -0.98 10.12
CA ALA A 86 2.58 0.04 9.13
C ALA A 86 3.04 -0.36 7.72
N GLU A 87 2.16 -0.12 6.75
CA GLU A 87 2.44 -0.26 5.33
C GLU A 87 3.65 0.61 4.91
N ARG A 88 4.46 0.09 3.99
CA ARG A 88 5.71 0.73 3.56
C ARG A 88 5.70 0.90 2.06
N TRP A 89 6.19 2.06 1.61
CA TRP A 89 6.48 2.29 0.20
C TRP A 89 7.88 1.82 -0.16
N LEU A 90 7.97 1.13 -1.29
CA LEU A 90 9.20 0.65 -1.90
C LEU A 90 9.30 1.26 -3.31
N GLN A 91 10.49 1.73 -3.67
CA GLN A 91 10.82 2.19 -5.02
C GLN A 91 11.60 1.11 -5.77
N ARG A 92 11.24 0.91 -7.03
CA ARG A 92 11.96 0.07 -7.99
C ARG A 92 13.18 0.82 -8.52
N HIS A 93 14.34 0.21 -8.38
CA HIS A 93 15.61 0.69 -8.92
C HIS A 93 16.05 -0.18 -10.12
N GLU A 94 17.24 0.10 -10.61
CA GLU A 94 17.93 -0.71 -11.62
C GLU A 94 17.89 -2.21 -11.27
N GLY A 95 17.67 -3.05 -12.28
CA GLY A 95 17.51 -4.49 -12.11
C GLY A 95 16.24 -4.92 -11.36
N GLY A 96 15.32 -3.99 -11.04
CA GLY A 96 14.08 -4.29 -10.34
C GLY A 96 14.21 -4.37 -8.81
N VAL A 97 15.37 -3.99 -8.25
CA VAL A 97 15.61 -3.98 -6.81
C VAL A 97 14.63 -3.04 -6.11
N LEU A 98 13.97 -3.55 -5.07
CA LEU A 98 13.05 -2.77 -4.24
C LEU A 98 13.78 -2.18 -3.03
N LYS A 99 13.79 -0.85 -2.91
CA LYS A 99 14.35 -0.14 -1.74
C LYS A 99 13.26 0.63 -1.03
N ARG A 100 13.32 0.65 0.31
CA ARG A 100 12.38 1.43 1.12
C ARG A 100 12.55 2.92 0.83
N VAL A 101 11.42 3.61 0.69
CA VAL A 101 11.38 5.06 0.50
C VAL A 101 10.40 5.68 1.51
N GLU A 102 10.76 6.84 2.03
CA GLU A 102 9.87 7.63 2.90
C GLU A 102 9.17 8.70 2.07
N LEU A 103 7.87 8.53 1.86
CA LEU A 103 7.04 9.47 1.10
C LEU A 103 6.27 10.37 2.08
N LYS A 104 6.43 11.68 1.96
CA LYS A 104 5.68 12.65 2.77
C LYS A 104 4.37 12.99 2.08
N SER A 105 3.26 12.77 2.78
CA SER A 105 1.94 13.22 2.32
C SER A 105 1.96 14.73 2.08
N ARG A 106 1.58 15.16 0.87
CA ARG A 106 1.23 16.56 0.65
C ARG A 106 -0.19 16.74 1.16
N PHE A 107 -0.35 16.91 2.46
CA PHE A 107 -1.60 17.49 2.95
C PHE A 107 -1.72 18.87 2.33
N ILE A 108 -2.56 18.99 1.30
CA ILE A 108 -3.03 20.28 0.84
C ILE A 108 -3.83 20.83 2.01
N SER A 109 -3.25 21.75 2.78
CA SER A 109 -4.01 22.54 3.73
C SER A 109 -5.16 23.15 2.94
N SER A 110 -6.39 22.67 3.20
CA SER A 110 -7.57 23.13 2.49
C SER A 110 -7.56 24.65 2.53
N GLY A 111 -7.62 25.28 1.36
CA GLY A 111 -7.45 26.73 1.17
C GLY A 111 -8.56 27.59 1.78
N LYS A 112 -9.09 27.24 2.96
CA LYS A 112 -9.94 28.12 3.77
C LYS A 112 -9.16 29.33 4.28
N GLY A 113 -7.87 29.18 4.63
CA GLY A 113 -7.05 30.29 5.14
C GLY A 113 -6.79 31.40 4.11
N ARG A 114 -6.52 31.05 2.84
CA ARG A 114 -6.22 32.02 1.78
C ARG A 114 -7.48 32.78 1.32
N LEU A 115 -8.63 32.12 1.28
CA LEU A 115 -9.91 32.76 0.94
C LEU A 115 -10.41 33.69 2.05
N GLN A 116 -10.18 33.35 3.33
CA GLN A 116 -10.51 34.22 4.47
C GLN A 116 -9.65 35.49 4.49
N ARG A 117 -8.36 35.37 4.13
CA ARG A 117 -7.42 36.50 4.08
C ARG A 117 -7.78 37.50 2.97
N LEU A 118 -8.07 37.00 1.76
CA LEU A 118 -8.51 37.84 0.64
C LEU A 118 -9.85 38.56 0.92
N LYS A 119 -10.79 37.89 1.60
CA LYS A 119 -12.07 38.51 2.01
C LYS A 119 -11.88 39.60 3.07
N ASN A 120 -10.88 39.47 3.94
CA ASN A 120 -10.58 40.46 4.97
C ASN A 120 -9.78 41.65 4.43
N GLU A 121 -8.92 41.45 3.43
CA GLU A 121 -8.19 42.52 2.75
C GLU A 121 -9.14 43.41 1.91
N VAL A 122 -10.04 42.81 1.12
CA VAL A 122 -11.05 43.58 0.34
C VAL A 122 -12.06 44.33 1.23
N ARG A 123 -12.32 43.84 2.45
CA ARG A 123 -13.24 44.52 3.40
C ARG A 123 -12.61 45.74 4.08
N ASN A 124 -11.29 45.86 4.12
CA ASN A 124 -10.61 46.99 4.75
C ASN A 124 -10.28 48.12 3.76
N GLU A 125 -10.66 47.96 2.48
CA GLU A 125 -10.49 48.96 1.41
C GLU A 125 -11.82 49.65 1.00
N LEU A 126 -12.91 49.39 1.73
CA LEU A 126 -14.23 50.06 1.63
C LEU A 126 -14.61 50.68 2.97
#